data_AF-A0A2V2SC96-F1
#
_entry.id   AF-A0A2V2SC96-F1
#
_cell.length_a   1.000
_cell.length_b   1.000
_cell.length_c   1.000
_cell.angle_alpha   90.00
_cell.angle_beta   90.00
_cell.angle_gamma   90.00
#
_symmetry.space_group_name_H-M   'P 1'
#
loop_
_entity.id
_entity.type
_entity.pdbx_description
1 polymer ?
#
loop_
_entity_poly.entity_id
_entity_poly.type
_entity_poly.pdbx_seq_one_letter_code
_entity_poly.pdbx_strand_id
1 'polypeptide(L)'
;MKTTPHHIYCILITAAFLTLACPPSVQAQSGTWTNKTPMPFASQDPSGAVASNTFYAVCPAIAYAGEPSRLQAYDPASDSWTAKSPMLIDCDSFAEGVANNMIFLAGGWDGSSDHAELEAYNPTNDTWTLKTSMPSVLRAPAGGVVNGIFYVTGGAVTYPQPATLQHTVYAYHPDTDSWVTRAPMPTARASHGVGVVNGILYAVGGATPAGALSTVEAYDPVADAWTTKAPMPTARYALSITVLNGLLYAVGGVDTAGNYLPTVEVYNPATDAWATLAPMPTPRQHPALGALGGYVFAAGGFNLASGSLRVLEVLSPPTILGINMYAGLTVIGPVGSTNRIDYKNSFNNPNWTVLTNIVLSASPYLFIDTTSAFSSQRFYRAVPLP
;
A
#
# COMPACT_ATOMS: atom_id res chain seq x y z
N MET A 1 -8.04 -54.74 -29.18
CA MET A 1 -8.03 -53.27 -29.07
C MET A 1 -8.76 -52.91 -27.79
N LYS A 2 -8.03 -52.67 -26.69
CA LYS A 2 -8.60 -52.29 -25.40
C LYS A 2 -8.90 -50.80 -25.43
N THR A 3 -10.19 -50.44 -25.40
CA THR A 3 -10.66 -49.08 -25.15
C THR A 3 -10.47 -48.77 -23.67
N THR A 4 -9.49 -47.93 -23.34
CA THR A 4 -9.38 -47.32 -22.01
C THR A 4 -10.42 -46.21 -21.87
N PRO A 5 -11.20 -46.17 -20.79
CA PRO A 5 -12.09 -45.04 -20.52
C PRO A 5 -11.26 -43.84 -20.06
N HIS A 6 -11.42 -42.69 -20.72
CA HIS A 6 -10.93 -41.41 -20.20
C HIS A 6 -11.76 -41.05 -18.97
N HIS A 7 -11.15 -41.16 -17.78
CA HIS A 7 -11.75 -40.63 -16.56
C HIS A 7 -11.76 -39.10 -16.63
N ILE A 8 -12.96 -38.54 -16.78
CA ILE A 8 -13.22 -37.12 -16.54
C ILE A 8 -13.19 -36.93 -15.03
N TYR A 9 -12.15 -36.29 -14.51
CA TYR A 9 -12.11 -35.85 -13.12
C TYR A 9 -12.94 -34.57 -12.99
N CYS A 10 -14.20 -34.70 -12.58
CA CYS A 10 -14.93 -33.59 -11.98
C CYS A 10 -14.39 -33.40 -10.55
N ILE A 11 -13.61 -32.35 -10.32
CA ILE A 11 -13.23 -31.97 -8.95
C ILE A 11 -14.47 -31.34 -8.30
N LEU A 12 -15.10 -32.07 -7.38
CA LEU A 12 -15.99 -31.49 -6.40
C LEU A 12 -15.18 -30.58 -5.47
N ILE A 13 -15.58 -29.33 -5.32
CA ILE A 13 -15.09 -28.45 -4.27
C ILE A 13 -15.75 -28.90 -2.97
N THR A 14 -15.10 -29.83 -2.25
CA THR A 14 -15.45 -30.13 -0.86
C THR A 14 -14.50 -29.40 0.06
N ALA A 15 -15.05 -28.52 0.90
CA ALA A 15 -14.34 -27.88 1.99
C ALA A 15 -13.76 -28.93 2.94
N ALA A 16 -12.44 -28.98 3.07
CA ALA A 16 -11.75 -29.71 4.12
C ALA A 16 -10.53 -28.90 4.55
N PHE A 17 -10.64 -28.21 5.69
CA PHE A 17 -9.47 -27.72 6.42
C PHE A 17 -8.93 -28.89 7.26
N LEU A 18 -7.82 -29.47 6.82
CA LEU A 18 -6.96 -30.29 7.66
C LEU A 18 -6.03 -29.34 8.41
N THR A 19 -6.22 -29.20 9.72
CA THR A 19 -5.26 -28.56 10.61
C THR A 19 -4.01 -29.43 10.70
N LEU A 20 -2.88 -28.92 10.23
CA LEU A 20 -1.56 -29.47 10.57
C LEU A 20 -0.76 -28.40 11.29
N ALA A 21 -0.54 -28.67 12.58
CA ALA A 21 0.39 -27.96 13.44
C ALA A 21 1.82 -28.07 12.88
N CYS A 22 2.56 -26.96 12.98
CA CYS A 22 3.95 -26.82 12.54
C CYS A 22 4.91 -27.53 13.53
N PRO A 23 5.88 -28.35 13.08
CA PRO A 23 7.06 -28.68 13.88
C PRO A 23 8.07 -27.51 13.82
N PRO A 24 8.93 -27.32 14.83
CA PRO A 24 9.64 -26.07 15.04
C PRO A 24 10.76 -25.80 14.02
N SER A 25 10.91 -24.52 13.69
CA SER A 25 12.07 -23.84 13.08
C SER A 25 12.53 -24.33 11.69
N VAL A 26 11.83 -23.86 10.65
CA VAL A 26 12.47 -23.42 9.40
C VAL A 26 12.44 -21.90 9.46
N GLN A 27 13.60 -21.24 9.42
CA GLN A 27 13.67 -19.78 9.29
C GLN A 27 12.93 -19.38 8.01
N ALA A 28 11.69 -18.91 8.14
CA ALA A 28 10.99 -18.26 7.05
C ALA A 28 11.87 -17.08 6.63
N GLN A 29 12.33 -17.07 5.38
CA GLN A 29 13.06 -15.92 4.83
C GLN A 29 12.16 -14.70 5.04
N SER A 30 12.58 -13.76 5.87
CA SER A 30 11.77 -12.65 6.37
C SER A 30 11.93 -11.37 5.52
N GLY A 31 12.51 -11.51 4.32
CA GLY A 31 12.98 -10.39 3.50
C GLY A 31 14.33 -9.87 3.97
N THR A 32 14.99 -9.05 3.14
CA THR A 32 16.29 -8.43 3.46
C THR A 32 16.23 -6.93 3.27
N TRP A 33 16.78 -6.18 4.22
CA TRP A 33 16.93 -4.74 4.14
C TRP A 33 18.32 -4.38 3.64
N THR A 34 18.38 -3.39 2.74
CA THR A 34 19.63 -2.83 2.22
C THR A 34 19.61 -1.32 2.33
N ASN A 35 20.73 -0.73 2.74
CA ASN A 35 20.90 0.71 2.71
C ASN A 35 21.23 1.17 1.29
N LYS A 36 20.62 2.30 0.89
CA LYS A 36 20.88 2.98 -0.37
C LYS A 36 21.44 4.38 -0.13
N THR A 37 21.78 5.10 -1.20
CA THR A 37 22.22 6.48 -1.09
C THR A 37 21.17 7.29 -0.30
N PRO A 38 21.56 7.92 0.83
CA PRO A 38 20.62 8.62 1.69
C PRO A 38 20.03 9.85 0.99
N MET A 39 18.87 10.30 1.45
CA MET A 39 18.31 11.57 1.05
C MET A 39 19.36 12.68 1.25
N PRO A 40 19.41 13.70 0.37
CA PRO A 40 20.35 14.81 0.53
C PRO A 40 20.14 15.59 1.83
N PHE A 41 18.94 15.52 2.41
CA PHE A 41 18.53 16.22 3.62
C PHE A 41 17.76 15.29 4.55
N ALA A 42 17.81 15.56 5.85
CA ALA A 42 16.99 14.87 6.82
C ALA A 42 15.55 15.42 6.78
N SER A 43 14.56 14.56 6.99
CA SER A 43 13.16 14.97 7.08
C SER A 43 12.44 14.12 8.13
N GLN A 44 11.72 14.78 9.03
CA GLN A 44 11.00 14.15 10.13
C GLN A 44 9.70 13.49 9.68
N ASP A 45 8.90 14.17 8.86
CA ASP A 45 7.59 13.67 8.39
C ASP A 45 7.49 13.68 6.85
N PRO A 46 8.44 13.05 6.13
CA PRO A 46 8.37 13.02 4.68
C PRO A 46 7.23 12.11 4.21
N SER A 47 6.64 12.47 3.07
CA SER A 47 5.71 11.60 2.35
C SER A 47 6.40 10.91 1.19
N GLY A 48 6.02 9.66 0.93
CA GLY A 48 6.58 8.85 -0.14
C GLY A 48 5.57 8.61 -1.24
N ALA A 49 5.97 8.82 -2.50
CA ALA A 49 5.12 8.60 -3.66
C ALA A 49 5.89 7.85 -4.74
N VAL A 50 5.20 7.07 -5.57
CA VAL A 50 5.80 6.42 -6.75
C VAL A 50 5.02 6.82 -8.00
N ALA A 51 5.69 7.54 -8.89
CA ALA A 51 5.15 7.97 -10.17
C ALA A 51 6.21 7.76 -11.26
N SER A 52 5.80 7.40 -12.49
CA SER A 52 6.74 7.22 -13.62
C SER A 52 7.99 6.38 -13.29
N ASN A 53 7.84 5.26 -12.58
CA ASN A 53 8.94 4.36 -12.18
C ASN A 53 10.03 5.05 -11.33
N THR A 54 9.67 6.12 -10.62
CA THR A 54 10.55 6.92 -9.78
C THR A 54 9.95 7.02 -8.38
N PHE A 55 10.78 6.89 -7.34
CA PHE A 55 10.37 7.11 -5.96
C PHE A 55 10.59 8.58 -5.60
N TYR A 56 9.57 9.24 -5.07
CA TYR A 56 9.60 10.63 -4.64
C TYR A 56 9.52 10.67 -3.12
N ALA A 57 10.41 11.44 -2.50
CA ALA A 57 10.31 11.86 -1.11
C ALA A 57 9.93 13.34 -1.08
N VAL A 58 8.73 13.61 -0.59
CA VAL A 58 8.23 14.95 -0.31
C VAL A 58 8.65 15.30 1.10
N CYS A 59 9.62 16.18 1.24
CA CYS A 59 10.19 16.59 2.52
C CYS A 59 9.59 17.95 2.91
N PRO A 60 8.67 17.99 3.90
CA PRO A 60 8.09 19.24 4.34
C PRO A 60 9.14 20.12 5.03
N ALA A 61 8.92 21.44 4.95
CA ALA A 61 9.69 22.43 5.69
C ALA A 61 9.60 22.12 7.20
N ILE A 62 10.73 22.17 7.90
CA ILE A 62 10.69 22.19 9.37
C ILE A 62 10.36 23.63 9.76
N ALA A 63 9.10 23.88 10.14
CA ALA A 63 8.58 25.22 10.46
C ALA A 63 9.44 26.03 11.47
N TYR A 64 10.23 25.35 12.31
CA TYR A 64 11.12 25.99 13.30
C TYR A 64 12.55 26.28 12.81
N ALA A 65 12.93 25.81 11.61
CA ALA A 65 14.32 25.89 11.10
C ALA A 65 14.50 26.84 9.91
N GLY A 66 13.42 27.37 9.31
CA GLY A 66 13.51 28.29 8.16
C GLY A 66 13.98 27.64 6.85
N GLU A 67 13.79 26.33 6.72
CA GLU A 67 14.18 25.55 5.53
C GLU A 67 12.97 25.37 4.61
N PRO A 68 13.07 25.64 3.29
CA PRO A 68 11.95 25.49 2.36
C PRO A 68 11.55 24.03 2.22
N SER A 69 10.29 23.78 1.84
CA SER A 69 9.83 22.47 1.37
C SER A 69 10.66 21.97 0.19
N ARG A 70 10.85 20.65 0.10
CA ARG A 70 11.70 20.04 -0.91
C ARG A 70 11.03 18.81 -1.48
N LEU A 71 11.05 18.69 -2.79
CA LEU A 71 10.74 17.44 -3.47
C LEU A 71 12.04 16.81 -4.00
N GLN A 72 12.25 15.53 -3.68
CA GLN A 72 13.41 14.76 -4.13
C GLN A 72 12.95 13.52 -4.87
N ALA A 73 13.56 13.25 -6.02
CA ALA A 73 13.31 12.07 -6.83
C ALA A 73 14.50 11.11 -6.74
N TYR A 74 14.27 9.88 -6.32
CA TYR A 74 15.27 8.81 -6.27
C TYR A 74 15.13 7.89 -7.47
N ASP A 75 16.25 7.71 -8.19
CA ASP A 75 16.37 6.72 -9.25
C ASP A 75 17.10 5.46 -8.71
N PRO A 76 16.39 4.32 -8.60
CA PRO A 76 16.99 3.06 -8.16
C PRO A 76 18.07 2.51 -9.10
N ALA A 77 18.08 2.87 -10.38
CA ALA A 77 19.05 2.38 -11.36
C ALA A 77 20.44 3.01 -11.17
N SER A 78 20.47 4.32 -10.88
CA SER A 78 21.71 5.06 -10.61
C SER A 78 22.04 5.21 -9.12
N ASP A 79 21.14 4.79 -8.23
CA ASP A 79 21.23 5.00 -6.77
C ASP A 79 21.51 6.47 -6.43
N SER A 80 20.74 7.39 -7.01
CA SER A 80 20.96 8.83 -6.86
C SER A 80 19.67 9.62 -6.69
N TRP A 81 19.81 10.78 -6.05
CA TRP A 81 18.72 11.72 -5.82
C TRP A 81 18.84 12.92 -6.76
N THR A 82 17.70 13.38 -7.25
CA THR A 82 17.57 14.61 -8.05
C THR A 82 16.56 15.54 -7.39
N ALA A 83 16.96 16.79 -7.18
CA ALA A 83 16.06 17.83 -6.68
C ALA A 83 15.01 18.17 -7.75
N LYS A 84 13.77 18.40 -7.29
CA LYS A 84 12.63 18.82 -8.09
C LYS A 84 12.09 20.15 -7.58
N SER A 85 11.15 20.73 -8.32
CA SER A 85 10.45 21.95 -7.90
C SER A 85 9.85 21.78 -6.51
N PRO A 86 10.07 22.74 -5.59
CA PRO A 86 9.53 22.68 -4.23
C PRO A 86 8.00 22.82 -4.25
N MET A 87 7.36 22.39 -3.15
CA MET A 87 5.91 22.52 -2.96
C MET A 87 5.49 24.00 -2.99
N LEU A 88 4.20 24.26 -3.25
CA LEU A 88 3.67 25.63 -3.19
C LEU A 88 3.34 26.03 -1.75
N ILE A 89 3.02 25.05 -0.91
CA ILE A 89 2.63 25.24 0.48
C ILE A 89 3.64 24.52 1.37
N ASP A 90 4.28 25.27 2.27
CA ASP A 90 5.22 24.72 3.24
C ASP A 90 4.46 24.10 4.43
N CYS A 91 3.90 22.91 4.25
CA CYS A 91 3.20 22.16 5.31
C CYS A 91 3.77 20.74 5.49
N ASP A 92 3.62 20.18 6.69
CA ASP A 92 3.85 18.76 7.00
C ASP A 92 2.53 18.00 7.21
N SER A 93 2.60 16.71 7.49
CA SER A 93 1.45 15.91 7.94
C SER A 93 0.24 15.95 6.99
N PHE A 94 0.46 15.97 5.68
CA PHE A 94 -0.59 15.99 4.66
C PHE A 94 -0.93 14.57 4.15
N ALA A 95 -2.08 14.42 3.52
CA ALA A 95 -2.44 13.22 2.79
C ALA A 95 -1.77 13.21 1.41
N GLU A 96 -1.22 12.06 1.00
CA GLU A 96 -0.60 11.86 -0.31
C GLU A 96 -1.39 10.85 -1.15
N GLY A 97 -1.40 11.03 -2.46
CA GLY A 97 -1.83 9.99 -3.39
C GLY A 97 -1.37 10.25 -4.83
N VAL A 98 -1.12 9.17 -5.58
CA VAL A 98 -0.75 9.24 -6.99
C VAL A 98 -1.91 8.83 -7.90
N ALA A 99 -2.40 9.77 -8.71
CA ALA A 99 -3.44 9.53 -9.72
C ALA A 99 -3.04 10.16 -11.06
N ASN A 100 -3.29 9.47 -12.18
CA ASN A 100 -2.99 9.99 -13.53
C ASN A 100 -1.54 10.50 -13.66
N ASN A 101 -0.59 9.81 -13.03
CA ASN A 101 0.83 10.16 -12.97
C ASN A 101 1.13 11.52 -12.28
N MET A 102 0.18 12.08 -11.55
CA MET A 102 0.36 13.26 -10.70
C MET A 102 0.43 12.86 -9.23
N ILE A 103 1.21 13.57 -8.44
CA ILE A 103 1.27 13.42 -6.98
C ILE A 103 0.38 14.50 -6.38
N PHE A 104 -0.61 14.11 -5.58
CA PHE A 104 -1.54 15.01 -4.91
C PHE A 104 -1.22 15.09 -3.42
N LEU A 105 -1.16 16.30 -2.89
CA LEU A 105 -0.96 16.56 -1.47
C LEU A 105 -2.12 17.40 -0.94
N ALA A 106 -2.79 16.92 0.11
CA ALA A 106 -3.95 17.59 0.69
C ALA A 106 -3.81 17.82 2.20
N GLY A 107 -4.11 19.05 2.61
CA GLY A 107 -4.14 19.48 4.00
C GLY A 107 -2.75 19.63 4.60
N GLY A 108 -2.62 19.27 5.88
CA GLY A 108 -1.37 19.39 6.62
C GLY A 108 -1.35 20.55 7.60
N TRP A 109 -0.15 20.88 8.08
CA TRP A 109 0.09 21.93 9.08
C TRP A 109 1.39 22.69 8.75
N ASP A 110 1.35 24.02 8.77
CA ASP A 110 2.50 24.88 8.45
C ASP A 110 3.29 25.35 9.69
N GLY A 111 2.98 24.78 10.86
CA GLY A 111 3.52 25.25 12.15
C GLY A 111 2.63 26.27 12.87
N SER A 112 1.61 26.80 12.20
CA SER A 112 0.70 27.84 12.72
C SER A 112 -0.78 27.51 12.54
N SER A 113 -1.17 26.89 11.43
CA SER A 113 -2.56 26.64 11.05
C SER A 113 -2.72 25.31 10.32
N ASP A 114 -3.91 24.72 10.46
CA ASP A 114 -4.28 23.52 9.69
C ASP A 114 -4.71 23.93 8.28
N HIS A 115 -4.35 23.13 7.29
CA HIS A 115 -4.59 23.42 5.87
C HIS A 115 -5.73 22.57 5.28
N ALA A 116 -6.40 23.15 4.28
CA ALA A 116 -7.40 22.46 3.45
C ALA A 116 -6.95 22.35 1.99
N GLU A 117 -5.90 23.08 1.62
CA GLU A 117 -5.43 23.21 0.26
C GLU A 117 -5.02 21.87 -0.34
N LEU A 118 -5.22 21.75 -1.66
CA LEU A 118 -4.78 20.64 -2.48
C LEU A 118 -3.80 21.18 -3.51
N GLU A 119 -2.59 20.65 -3.53
CA GLU A 119 -1.61 20.88 -4.58
C GLU A 119 -1.28 19.59 -5.32
N ALA A 120 -1.02 19.72 -6.62
CA ALA A 120 -0.76 18.60 -7.50
C ALA A 120 0.54 18.83 -8.29
N TYR A 121 1.49 17.92 -8.13
CA TYR A 121 2.75 17.91 -8.85
C TYR A 121 2.65 17.07 -10.11
N ASN A 122 3.17 17.62 -11.22
CA ASN A 122 3.31 16.92 -12.49
C ASN A 122 4.80 16.56 -12.72
N PRO A 123 5.17 15.27 -12.59
CA PRO A 123 6.52 14.79 -12.83
C PRO A 123 7.06 15.02 -14.24
N THR A 124 6.19 15.15 -15.24
CA THR A 124 6.60 15.26 -16.65
C THR A 124 7.21 16.63 -16.97
N ASN A 125 6.75 17.69 -16.32
CA ASN A 125 7.23 19.04 -16.55
C ASN A 125 7.78 19.73 -15.29
N ASP A 126 7.86 19.02 -14.16
CA ASP A 126 8.41 19.51 -12.88
C ASP A 126 7.69 20.76 -12.37
N THR A 127 6.35 20.73 -12.38
CA THR A 127 5.51 21.86 -11.94
C THR A 127 4.47 21.45 -10.91
N TRP A 128 4.17 22.37 -9.99
CA TRP A 128 3.07 22.28 -9.04
C TRP A 128 1.91 23.16 -9.49
N THR A 129 0.69 22.70 -9.20
CA THR A 129 -0.54 23.45 -9.45
C THR A 129 -1.47 23.34 -8.25
N LEU A 130 -2.02 24.47 -7.80
CA LEU A 130 -3.13 24.45 -6.84
C LEU A 130 -4.39 23.91 -7.52
N LYS A 131 -5.15 23.14 -6.75
CA LYS A 131 -6.47 22.60 -7.09
C LYS A 131 -7.50 23.13 -6.09
N THR A 132 -8.75 22.76 -6.30
CA THR A 132 -9.83 23.08 -5.35
C THR A 132 -9.50 22.49 -3.98
N SER A 133 -9.52 23.34 -2.94
CA SER A 133 -9.28 22.93 -1.56
C SER A 133 -10.36 21.99 -1.03
N MET A 134 -9.99 21.15 -0.06
CA MET A 134 -10.91 20.30 0.69
C MET A 134 -11.99 21.14 1.39
N PRO A 135 -13.16 20.55 1.69
CA PRO A 135 -14.22 21.24 2.44
C PRO A 135 -13.86 21.65 3.87
N SER A 136 -12.82 21.05 4.46
CA SER A 136 -12.35 21.34 5.81
C SER A 136 -10.84 21.29 5.88
N VAL A 137 -10.27 22.06 6.79
CA VAL A 137 -8.86 21.95 7.19
C VAL A 137 -8.64 20.62 7.91
N LEU A 138 -7.52 19.95 7.64
CA LEU A 138 -7.17 18.66 8.25
C LEU A 138 -5.65 18.56 8.42
N ARG A 139 -5.21 18.31 9.66
CA ARG A 139 -3.85 17.89 9.98
C ARG A 139 -3.75 16.38 10.13
N ALA A 140 -2.65 15.80 9.63
CA ALA A 140 -2.39 14.37 9.64
C ALA A 140 -3.53 13.49 9.08
N PRO A 141 -4.23 13.89 8.00
CA PRO A 141 -5.08 12.95 7.27
C PRO A 141 -4.21 11.96 6.49
N ALA A 142 -4.83 10.89 6.01
CA ALA A 142 -4.15 9.91 5.16
C ALA A 142 -4.85 9.77 3.80
N GLY A 143 -4.05 9.62 2.76
CA GLY A 143 -4.48 9.64 1.37
C GLY A 143 -4.37 8.27 0.68
N GLY A 144 -5.22 8.05 -0.32
CA GLY A 144 -5.14 6.87 -1.19
C GLY A 144 -5.93 7.07 -2.47
N VAL A 145 -5.54 6.40 -3.56
CA VAL A 145 -6.18 6.57 -4.87
C VAL A 145 -6.88 5.30 -5.30
N VAL A 146 -8.18 5.42 -5.63
CA VAL A 146 -8.98 4.33 -6.22
C VAL A 146 -9.52 4.81 -7.56
N ASN A 147 -9.21 4.10 -8.65
CA ASN A 147 -9.71 4.37 -9.99
C ASN A 147 -9.55 5.84 -10.43
N GLY A 148 -8.40 6.44 -10.13
CA GLY A 148 -8.09 7.84 -10.48
C GLY A 148 -8.71 8.89 -9.56
N ILE A 149 -9.49 8.49 -8.55
CA ILE A 149 -10.08 9.37 -7.54
C ILE A 149 -9.19 9.37 -6.30
N PHE A 150 -8.83 10.57 -5.83
CA PHE A 150 -7.99 10.75 -4.64
C PHE A 150 -8.86 10.88 -3.39
N TYR A 151 -8.70 9.96 -2.45
CA TYR A 151 -9.42 9.94 -1.18
C TYR A 151 -8.54 10.47 -0.07
N VAL A 152 -9.10 11.33 0.77
CA VAL A 152 -8.50 11.83 2.01
C VAL A 152 -9.37 11.39 3.18
N THR A 153 -8.75 10.78 4.19
CA THR A 153 -9.45 10.15 5.31
C THR A 153 -8.92 10.66 6.64
N GLY A 154 -9.85 10.89 7.59
CA GLY A 154 -9.53 11.19 8.98
C GLY A 154 -8.74 12.48 9.17
N GLY A 155 -7.75 12.43 10.07
CA GLY A 155 -6.97 13.59 10.49
C GLY A 155 -7.60 14.28 11.70
N ALA A 156 -7.15 15.50 11.98
CA ALA A 156 -7.62 16.31 13.10
C ALA A 156 -7.80 17.77 12.68
N VAL A 157 -8.76 18.43 13.31
CA VAL A 157 -8.81 19.90 13.37
C VAL A 157 -8.21 20.29 14.70
N THR A 158 -7.06 20.95 14.70
CA THR A 158 -6.29 21.31 15.89
C THR A 158 -6.42 22.79 16.28
N TYR A 159 -7.02 23.62 15.42
CA TYR A 159 -7.22 25.04 15.69
C TYR A 159 -8.67 25.54 15.47
N PRO A 160 -9.25 26.32 16.41
CA PRO A 160 -8.78 26.54 17.79
C PRO A 160 -8.98 25.28 18.66
N GLN A 161 -8.14 25.12 19.70
CA GLN A 161 -8.16 23.97 20.62
C GLN A 161 -9.50 23.86 21.39
N PRO A 162 -9.91 22.65 21.83
CA PRO A 162 -9.18 21.38 21.77
C PRO A 162 -9.20 20.72 20.40
N ALA A 163 -8.14 19.97 20.09
CA ALA A 163 -8.07 19.18 18.85
C ALA A 163 -9.22 18.16 18.75
N THR A 164 -9.89 18.14 17.60
CA THR A 164 -10.99 17.22 17.31
C THR A 164 -10.58 16.28 16.19
N LEU A 165 -10.54 14.97 16.50
CA LEU A 165 -10.29 13.95 15.49
C LEU A 165 -11.47 13.86 14.53
N GLN A 166 -11.14 13.66 13.26
CA GLN A 166 -12.09 13.53 12.19
C GLN A 166 -12.18 12.06 11.76
N HIS A 167 -13.35 11.73 11.26
CA HIS A 167 -13.63 10.46 10.59
C HIS A 167 -14.20 10.69 9.18
N THR A 168 -14.15 11.94 8.70
CA THR A 168 -14.62 12.33 7.37
C THR A 168 -13.77 11.68 6.28
N VAL A 169 -14.43 11.44 5.15
CA VAL A 169 -13.81 10.91 3.93
C VAL A 169 -14.19 11.85 2.79
N TYR A 170 -13.19 12.46 2.17
CA TYR A 170 -13.36 13.32 1.00
C TYR A 170 -12.76 12.63 -0.23
N ALA A 171 -13.51 12.61 -1.33
CA ALA A 171 -13.09 12.05 -2.61
C ALA A 171 -12.95 13.19 -3.64
N TYR A 172 -11.72 13.45 -4.07
CA TYR A 172 -11.38 14.43 -5.09
C TYR A 172 -11.42 13.79 -6.47
N HIS A 173 -12.18 14.42 -7.37
CA HIS A 173 -12.30 14.06 -8.77
C HIS A 173 -11.39 14.96 -9.62
N PRO A 174 -10.23 14.49 -10.11
CA PRO A 174 -9.28 15.34 -10.84
C PRO A 174 -9.84 15.89 -12.16
N ASP A 175 -10.77 15.17 -12.79
CA ASP A 175 -11.35 15.54 -14.08
C ASP A 175 -12.31 16.75 -13.97
N THR A 176 -12.91 16.94 -12.80
CA THR A 176 -13.86 18.03 -12.52
C THR A 176 -13.35 19.03 -11.50
N ASP A 177 -12.14 18.81 -10.96
CA ASP A 177 -11.53 19.62 -9.90
C ASP A 177 -12.50 19.87 -8.73
N SER A 178 -13.07 18.80 -8.20
CA SER A 178 -14.15 18.90 -7.22
C SER A 178 -14.12 17.78 -6.17
N TRP A 179 -14.57 18.08 -4.96
CA TRP A 179 -14.67 17.14 -3.86
C TRP A 179 -16.09 16.62 -3.64
N VAL A 180 -16.19 15.36 -3.23
CA VAL A 180 -17.42 14.70 -2.76
C VAL A 180 -17.18 14.08 -1.40
N THR A 181 -18.07 14.36 -0.43
CA THR A 181 -18.05 13.70 0.87
C THR A 181 -18.60 12.27 0.75
N ARG A 182 -17.92 11.31 1.38
CA ARG A 182 -18.28 9.88 1.38
C ARG A 182 -18.66 9.40 2.78
N ALA A 183 -19.09 8.15 2.88
CA ALA A 183 -19.39 7.53 4.17
C ALA A 183 -18.18 7.66 5.11
N PRO A 184 -18.39 8.16 6.34
CA PRO A 184 -17.29 8.40 7.27
C PRO A 184 -16.73 7.07 7.79
N MET A 185 -15.46 7.08 8.20
CA MET A 185 -14.85 5.96 8.91
C MET A 185 -15.63 5.65 10.20
N PRO A 186 -15.75 4.37 10.59
CA PRO A 186 -16.34 4.00 11.88
C PRO A 186 -15.57 4.60 13.08
N THR A 187 -14.25 4.78 12.95
CA THR A 187 -13.40 5.34 13.99
C THR A 187 -12.72 6.64 13.55
N ALA A 188 -12.92 7.71 14.31
CA ALA A 188 -12.17 8.96 14.15
C ALA A 188 -10.71 8.76 14.57
N ARG A 189 -9.78 9.13 13.68
CA ARG A 189 -8.34 8.87 13.84
C ARG A 189 -7.50 9.87 13.06
N ALA A 190 -6.28 10.11 13.54
CA ALA A 190 -5.23 10.84 12.83
C ALA A 190 -3.93 10.03 12.80
N SER A 191 -2.98 10.40 11.94
CA SER A 191 -1.67 9.74 11.82
C SER A 191 -1.77 8.23 11.57
N HIS A 192 -2.85 7.77 10.93
CA HIS A 192 -2.96 6.43 10.37
C HIS A 192 -2.32 6.39 8.99
N GLY A 193 -2.09 5.18 8.47
CA GLY A 193 -1.70 5.02 7.09
C GLY A 193 -2.86 4.47 6.24
N VAL A 194 -2.80 4.73 4.94
CA VAL A 194 -3.78 4.27 3.97
C VAL A 194 -3.10 3.50 2.84
N GLY A 195 -3.68 2.35 2.47
CA GLY A 195 -3.27 1.57 1.31
C GLY A 195 -4.47 1.14 0.49
N VAL A 196 -4.28 0.93 -0.81
CA VAL A 196 -5.35 0.51 -1.72
C VAL A 196 -5.01 -0.83 -2.36
N VAL A 197 -5.88 -1.81 -2.19
CA VAL A 197 -5.78 -3.13 -2.84
C VAL A 197 -7.11 -3.49 -3.47
N ASN A 198 -7.08 -3.88 -4.75
CA ASN A 198 -8.25 -4.33 -5.50
C ASN A 198 -9.44 -3.35 -5.44
N GLY A 199 -9.14 -2.04 -5.49
CA GLY A 199 -10.15 -0.98 -5.43
C GLY A 199 -10.73 -0.71 -4.04
N ILE A 200 -10.22 -1.36 -3.00
CA ILE A 200 -10.63 -1.15 -1.61
C ILE A 200 -9.57 -0.33 -0.90
N LEU A 201 -10.00 0.71 -0.18
CA LEU A 201 -9.13 1.58 0.60
C LEU A 201 -9.09 1.09 2.06
N TYR A 202 -7.90 0.93 2.62
CA TYR A 202 -7.70 0.42 3.98
C TYR A 202 -7.11 1.51 4.85
N ALA A 203 -7.83 1.94 5.88
CA ALA A 203 -7.31 2.79 6.95
C ALA A 203 -6.72 1.91 8.05
N VAL A 204 -5.43 2.07 8.32
CA VAL A 204 -4.64 1.17 9.17
C VAL A 204 -4.00 1.93 10.33
N GLY A 205 -4.32 1.52 11.56
CA GLY A 205 -3.73 2.10 12.78
C GLY A 205 -4.14 3.56 13.02
N GLY A 206 -3.21 4.36 13.51
CA GLY A 206 -3.43 5.77 13.88
C GLY A 206 -3.65 5.97 15.37
N ALA A 207 -3.99 7.19 15.76
CA ALA A 207 -4.14 7.59 17.15
C ALA A 207 -5.56 8.08 17.47
N THR A 208 -6.00 7.79 18.70
CA THR A 208 -7.16 8.37 19.37
C THR A 208 -6.73 8.98 20.70
N PRO A 209 -7.60 9.72 21.42
CA PRO A 209 -7.29 10.12 22.79
C PRO A 209 -7.02 8.93 23.74
N ALA A 210 -7.50 7.72 23.40
CA ALA A 210 -7.21 6.49 24.15
C ALA A 210 -5.84 5.88 23.82
N GLY A 211 -5.13 6.40 22.82
CA GLY A 211 -3.82 5.93 22.40
C GLY A 211 -3.80 5.37 20.97
N ALA A 212 -2.74 4.61 20.68
CA ALA A 212 -2.50 4.01 19.38
C ALA A 212 -3.53 2.91 19.03
N LEU A 213 -3.92 2.82 17.77
CA LEU A 213 -4.87 1.85 17.25
C LEU A 213 -4.14 0.68 16.55
N SER A 214 -4.69 -0.53 16.69
CA SER A 214 -4.41 -1.67 15.81
C SER A 214 -5.51 -1.90 14.76
N THR A 215 -6.63 -1.17 14.85
CA THR A 215 -7.82 -1.40 14.01
C THR A 215 -7.53 -1.13 12.53
N VAL A 216 -8.10 -1.99 11.69
CA VAL A 216 -8.07 -1.89 10.23
C VAL A 216 -9.50 -1.78 9.74
N GLU A 217 -9.80 -0.73 8.97
CA GLU A 217 -11.10 -0.49 8.38
C GLU A 217 -10.94 -0.41 6.86
N ALA A 218 -11.79 -1.11 6.13
CA ALA A 218 -11.74 -1.22 4.68
C ALA A 218 -12.99 -0.59 4.05
N TYR A 219 -12.78 0.40 3.19
CA TYR A 219 -13.81 1.14 2.47
C TYR A 219 -13.97 0.63 1.06
N ASP A 220 -15.20 0.27 0.71
CA ASP A 220 -15.63 -0.04 -0.65
C ASP A 220 -16.28 1.22 -1.27
N PRO A 221 -15.63 1.89 -2.24
CA PRO A 221 -16.19 3.07 -2.87
C PRO A 221 -17.43 2.82 -3.73
N VAL A 222 -17.68 1.57 -4.15
CA VAL A 222 -18.88 1.19 -4.91
C VAL A 222 -20.07 1.09 -3.98
N ALA A 223 -19.87 0.48 -2.81
CA ALA A 223 -20.91 0.37 -1.79
C ALA A 223 -21.06 1.62 -0.92
N ASP A 224 -20.07 2.53 -0.95
CA ASP A 224 -19.94 3.67 -0.03
C ASP A 224 -20.06 3.21 1.44
N ALA A 225 -19.31 2.17 1.78
CA ALA A 225 -19.43 1.50 3.07
C ALA A 225 -18.09 0.99 3.60
N TRP A 226 -17.96 1.02 4.93
CA TRP A 226 -16.79 0.53 5.65
C TRP A 226 -17.05 -0.85 6.27
N THR A 227 -16.01 -1.67 6.31
CA THR A 227 -16.00 -2.97 7.00
C THR A 227 -14.75 -3.10 7.88
N THR A 228 -14.91 -3.63 9.08
CA THR A 228 -13.77 -3.94 9.95
C THR A 228 -13.03 -5.18 9.46
N LYS A 229 -11.71 -5.16 9.54
CA LYS A 229 -10.81 -6.26 9.17
C LYS A 229 -9.98 -6.73 10.36
N ALA A 230 -9.21 -7.81 10.17
CA ALA A 230 -8.29 -8.30 11.19
C ALA A 230 -7.33 -7.18 11.64
N PRO A 231 -7.22 -6.93 12.96
CA PRO A 231 -6.37 -5.86 13.48
C PRO A 231 -4.89 -6.18 13.28
N MET A 232 -4.06 -5.15 13.16
CA MET A 232 -2.60 -5.29 13.21
C MET A 232 -2.16 -5.97 14.52
N PRO A 233 -1.15 -6.85 14.49
CA PRO A 233 -0.59 -7.43 15.73
C PRO A 233 -0.05 -6.37 16.70
N THR A 234 0.49 -5.27 16.19
CA THR A 234 1.00 -4.16 17.00
C THR A 234 0.15 -2.90 16.78
N ALA A 235 -0.43 -2.35 17.85
CA ALA A 235 -1.11 -1.05 17.82
C ALA A 235 -0.09 0.08 17.67
N ARG A 236 -0.26 0.95 16.67
CA ARG A 236 0.67 2.04 16.39
C ARG A 236 0.04 3.17 15.57
N TYR A 237 0.58 4.36 15.75
CA TYR A 237 0.31 5.56 14.94
C TYR A 237 1.60 6.01 14.26
N ALA A 238 1.52 7.02 13.41
CA ALA A 238 2.66 7.54 12.66
C ALA A 238 3.40 6.48 11.83
N LEU A 239 2.72 5.38 11.52
CA LEU A 239 3.17 4.38 10.57
C LEU A 239 2.88 4.86 9.15
N SER A 240 3.50 4.20 8.17
CA SER A 240 3.12 4.36 6.77
C SER A 240 2.73 3.02 6.17
N ILE A 241 1.86 3.08 5.17
CA ILE A 241 1.40 1.92 4.39
C ILE A 241 1.90 2.07 2.97
N THR A 242 2.42 1.00 2.39
CA THR A 242 2.59 0.88 0.94
C THR A 242 2.04 -0.45 0.45
N VAL A 243 1.80 -0.57 -0.85
CA VAL A 243 1.21 -1.75 -1.45
C VAL A 243 2.18 -2.36 -2.44
N LEU A 244 2.49 -3.64 -2.24
CA LEU A 244 3.31 -4.40 -3.16
C LEU A 244 2.68 -5.79 -3.36
N ASN A 245 2.51 -6.19 -4.61
CA ASN A 245 1.92 -7.48 -4.99
C ASN A 245 0.55 -7.77 -4.33
N GLY A 246 -0.28 -6.74 -4.18
CA GLY A 246 -1.63 -6.87 -3.58
C GLY A 246 -1.64 -7.03 -2.06
N LEU A 247 -0.52 -6.78 -1.39
CA LEU A 247 -0.39 -6.85 0.06
C LEU A 247 -0.07 -5.47 0.62
N LEU A 248 -0.54 -5.19 1.84
CA LEU A 248 -0.30 -3.93 2.52
C LEU A 248 0.88 -4.12 3.46
N TYR A 249 1.91 -3.30 3.31
CA TYR A 249 3.08 -3.28 4.18
C TYR A 249 2.95 -2.12 5.16
N ALA A 250 2.74 -2.44 6.42
CA ALA A 250 2.74 -1.50 7.53
C ALA A 250 4.13 -1.40 8.13
N VAL A 251 4.74 -0.22 8.02
CA VAL A 251 6.16 -0.02 8.32
C VAL A 251 6.34 1.11 9.33
N GLY A 252 7.12 0.84 10.38
CA GLY A 252 7.50 1.82 11.39
C GLY A 252 6.35 2.30 12.26
N GLY A 253 6.46 3.53 12.76
CA GLY A 253 5.47 4.18 13.64
C GLY A 253 5.86 4.13 15.11
N VAL A 254 4.91 4.48 15.97
CA VAL A 254 5.09 4.56 17.42
C VAL A 254 4.04 3.72 18.13
N ASP A 255 4.47 2.87 19.07
CA ASP A 255 3.58 2.03 19.86
C ASP A 255 2.88 2.79 21.01
N THR A 256 2.03 2.09 21.76
CA THR A 256 1.32 2.64 22.92
C THR A 256 2.22 3.06 24.07
N ALA A 257 3.47 2.58 24.11
CA ALA A 257 4.46 2.94 25.13
C ALA A 257 5.36 4.10 24.68
N GLY A 258 5.17 4.62 23.47
CA GLY A 258 5.97 5.72 22.90
C GLY A 258 7.28 5.27 22.25
N ASN A 259 7.46 3.96 21.99
CA ASN A 259 8.65 3.45 21.33
C ASN A 259 8.55 3.62 19.80
N TYR A 260 9.62 4.15 19.20
CA TYR A 260 9.80 4.17 17.75
C TYR A 260 10.07 2.76 17.27
N LEU A 261 9.28 2.30 16.31
CA LEU A 261 9.30 0.91 15.89
C LEU A 261 10.13 0.71 14.62
N PRO A 262 10.94 -0.36 14.54
CA PRO A 262 11.44 -0.89 13.28
C PRO A 262 10.47 -1.90 12.65
N THR A 263 9.33 -2.15 13.29
CA THR A 263 8.40 -3.23 12.95
C THR A 263 7.87 -3.11 11.53
N VAL A 264 7.79 -4.26 10.86
CA VAL A 264 7.21 -4.41 9.53
C VAL A 264 6.20 -5.54 9.60
N GLU A 265 4.94 -5.24 9.30
CA GLU A 265 3.87 -6.23 9.26
C GLU A 265 3.18 -6.14 7.90
N VAL A 266 2.86 -7.29 7.31
CA VAL A 266 2.21 -7.39 6.01
C VAL A 266 0.81 -7.96 6.18
N TYR A 267 -0.19 -7.30 5.61
CA TYR A 267 -1.57 -7.75 5.59
C TYR A 267 -1.94 -8.32 4.24
N ASN A 268 -2.60 -9.46 4.26
CA ASN A 268 -3.20 -10.08 3.10
C ASN A 268 -4.73 -9.93 3.14
N PRO A 269 -5.31 -9.06 2.31
CA PRO A 269 -6.76 -8.91 2.20
C PRO A 269 -7.50 -10.18 1.80
N ALA A 270 -6.87 -11.11 1.07
CA ALA A 270 -7.52 -12.34 0.62
C ALA A 270 -7.74 -13.35 1.75
N THR A 271 -6.91 -13.32 2.79
CA THR A 271 -7.01 -14.21 3.96
C THR A 271 -7.40 -13.50 5.23
N ASP A 272 -7.54 -12.17 5.18
CA ASP A 272 -7.77 -11.31 6.34
C ASP A 272 -6.78 -11.59 7.47
N ALA A 273 -5.49 -11.65 7.14
CA ALA A 273 -4.45 -12.07 8.08
C ALA A 273 -3.18 -11.24 7.94
N TRP A 274 -2.48 -11.08 9.07
CA TRP A 274 -1.20 -10.39 9.18
C TRP A 274 -0.05 -11.37 9.36
N ALA A 275 1.12 -10.99 8.86
CA ALA A 275 2.39 -11.65 9.15
C ALA A 275 3.47 -10.61 9.48
N THR A 276 4.39 -10.94 10.37
CA THR A 276 5.54 -10.08 10.70
C THR A 276 6.72 -10.41 9.79
N LEU A 277 7.37 -9.38 9.25
CA LEU A 277 8.57 -9.50 8.41
C LEU A 277 9.82 -9.04 9.15
N ALA A 278 10.97 -9.09 8.47
CA ALA A 278 12.22 -8.57 9.01
C ALA A 278 12.06 -7.09 9.38
N PRO A 279 12.48 -6.69 10.60
CA PRO A 279 12.40 -5.30 11.02
C PRO A 279 13.34 -4.43 10.19
N MET A 280 12.98 -3.15 10.01
CA MET A 280 13.89 -2.14 9.48
C MET A 280 15.16 -2.06 10.34
N PRO A 281 16.34 -1.83 9.74
CA PRO A 281 17.56 -1.59 10.52
C PRO A 281 17.45 -0.34 11.41
N THR A 282 16.71 0.69 10.95
CA THR A 282 16.51 1.93 11.71
C THR A 282 15.05 2.11 12.14
N PRO A 283 14.74 2.06 13.45
CA PRO A 283 13.43 2.40 13.99
C PRO A 283 13.05 3.85 13.69
N ARG A 284 11.81 4.10 13.25
CA ARG A 284 11.36 5.43 12.81
C ARG A 284 9.84 5.58 12.83
N GLN A 285 9.38 6.78 13.09
CA GLN A 285 8.02 7.22 12.78
C GLN A 285 8.00 8.01 11.47
N HIS A 286 6.83 8.11 10.84
CA HIS A 286 6.55 8.84 9.61
C HIS A 286 7.57 8.61 8.46
N PRO A 287 7.91 7.35 8.11
CA PRO A 287 8.77 7.12 6.95
C PRO A 287 8.03 7.40 5.63
N ALA A 288 8.69 8.05 4.68
CA ALA A 288 8.22 8.09 3.30
C ALA A 288 8.34 6.68 2.69
N LEU A 289 7.21 6.08 2.29
CA LEU A 289 7.20 4.75 1.67
C LEU A 289 6.90 4.79 0.18
N GLY A 290 7.45 3.82 -0.55
CA GLY A 290 7.11 3.58 -1.95
C GLY A 290 7.35 2.14 -2.35
N ALA A 291 6.51 1.60 -3.23
CA ALA A 291 6.70 0.28 -3.81
C ALA A 291 7.11 0.41 -5.27
N LEU A 292 8.30 -0.07 -5.62
CA LEU A 292 8.86 0.08 -6.96
C LEU A 292 9.77 -1.11 -7.30
N GLY A 293 9.59 -1.68 -8.50
CA GLY A 293 10.45 -2.76 -9.00
C GLY A 293 10.47 -4.03 -8.14
N GLY A 294 9.43 -4.32 -7.36
CA GLY A 294 9.40 -5.47 -6.46
C GLY A 294 9.96 -5.20 -5.05
N TYR A 295 10.34 -3.95 -4.75
CA TYR A 295 10.91 -3.55 -3.48
C TYR A 295 10.02 -2.55 -2.75
N VAL A 296 10.17 -2.48 -1.42
CA VAL A 296 9.59 -1.42 -0.58
C VAL A 296 10.71 -0.50 -0.12
N PHE A 297 10.56 0.79 -0.42
CA PHE A 297 11.47 1.86 -0.03
C PHE A 297 10.95 2.53 1.24
N ALA A 298 11.86 2.85 2.18
CA ALA A 298 11.57 3.60 3.39
C ALA A 298 12.62 4.70 3.59
N ALA A 299 12.20 5.96 3.45
CA ALA A 299 13.08 7.12 3.50
C ALA A 299 12.72 8.05 4.66
N GLY A 300 13.72 8.62 5.31
CA GLY A 300 13.54 9.64 6.34
C GLY A 300 12.75 9.19 7.56
N GLY A 301 11.95 10.08 8.14
CA GLY A 301 11.26 9.84 9.40
C GLY A 301 12.03 10.40 10.59
N PHE A 302 11.53 10.14 11.79
CA PHE A 302 12.15 10.61 13.03
C PHE A 302 12.33 9.49 14.06
N ASN A 303 13.40 9.59 14.85
CA ASN A 303 13.54 8.87 16.12
C ASN A 303 14.33 9.71 17.14
N LEU A 304 14.22 9.38 18.42
CA LEU A 304 14.91 10.13 19.48
C LEU A 304 16.44 9.96 19.45
N ALA A 305 16.95 8.86 18.88
CA ALA A 305 18.38 8.57 18.88
C ALA A 305 19.15 9.45 17.88
N SER A 306 18.52 9.85 16.77
CA SER A 306 19.17 10.54 15.65
C SER A 306 18.44 11.80 15.20
N GLY A 307 17.24 12.08 15.72
CA GLY A 307 16.40 13.18 15.27
C GLY A 307 15.76 12.89 13.91
N SER A 308 15.69 13.91 13.06
CA SER A 308 15.27 13.75 11.66
C SER A 308 16.25 12.85 10.90
N LEU A 309 15.73 11.88 10.17
CA LEU A 309 16.53 10.91 9.43
C LEU A 309 16.67 11.33 7.97
N ARG A 310 17.82 10.98 7.38
CA ARG A 310 18.03 11.04 5.92
C ARG A 310 18.19 9.65 5.27
N VAL A 311 18.08 8.59 6.07
CA VAL A 311 18.41 7.23 5.65
C VAL A 311 17.34 6.70 4.69
N LEU A 312 17.79 6.11 3.57
CA LEU A 312 16.97 5.30 2.67
C LEU A 312 17.30 3.82 2.87
N GLU A 313 16.31 3.07 3.34
CA GLU A 313 16.35 1.62 3.52
C GLU A 313 15.39 0.97 2.53
N VAL A 314 15.83 -0.12 1.89
CA VAL A 314 15.04 -0.83 0.87
C VAL A 314 14.88 -2.29 1.26
N LEU A 315 13.62 -2.70 1.41
CA LEU A 315 13.22 -4.08 1.67
C LEU A 315 13.08 -4.82 0.34
N SER A 316 13.90 -5.86 0.17
CA SER A 316 13.59 -6.97 -0.70
C SER A 316 12.65 -7.90 0.09
N PRO A 317 11.33 -7.90 -0.17
CA PRO A 317 10.46 -8.85 0.50
C PRO A 317 10.92 -10.27 0.16
N PRO A 318 10.65 -11.24 1.04
CA PRO A 318 10.96 -12.61 0.68
C PRO A 318 10.19 -13.00 -0.58
N THR A 319 10.76 -13.90 -1.38
CA THR A 319 9.99 -14.55 -2.43
C THR A 319 8.79 -15.17 -1.73
N ILE A 320 7.61 -14.59 -1.97
CA ILE A 320 6.38 -15.10 -1.42
C ILE A 320 6.08 -16.39 -2.19
N LEU A 321 6.72 -17.49 -1.77
CA LEU A 321 6.48 -18.83 -2.25
C LEU A 321 5.13 -19.27 -1.67
N GLY A 322 4.05 -18.78 -2.28
CA GLY A 322 2.69 -19.20 -1.97
C GLY A 322 2.00 -18.36 -0.90
N ILE A 323 1.52 -17.18 -1.28
CA ILE A 323 0.28 -16.67 -0.67
C ILE A 323 -0.85 -17.11 -1.58
N ASN A 324 -1.75 -17.93 -1.03
CA ASN A 324 -2.99 -18.34 -1.65
C ASN A 324 -3.85 -17.10 -1.94
N MET A 325 -3.70 -16.55 -3.14
CA MET A 325 -4.67 -15.67 -3.77
C MET A 325 -5.56 -16.58 -4.64
N TYR A 326 -6.84 -16.77 -4.28
CA TYR A 326 -7.79 -17.39 -5.21
C TYR A 326 -8.62 -16.28 -5.88
N ALA A 327 -8.89 -16.31 -7.18
CA ALA A 327 -8.82 -17.41 -8.14
C ALA A 327 -7.47 -17.56 -8.87
N GLY A 328 -6.78 -18.68 -8.61
CA GLY A 328 -5.61 -19.15 -9.34
C GLY A 328 -5.75 -20.64 -9.60
N LEU A 329 -5.11 -21.12 -10.66
CA LEU A 329 -5.11 -22.54 -11.04
C LEU A 329 -3.77 -23.15 -10.59
N THR A 330 -3.81 -24.08 -9.65
CA THR A 330 -2.62 -24.89 -9.30
C THR A 330 -2.45 -25.99 -10.33
N VAL A 331 -1.27 -26.06 -10.92
CA VAL A 331 -0.91 -27.09 -11.89
C VAL A 331 0.07 -28.06 -11.23
N ILE A 332 -0.31 -29.34 -11.16
CA ILE A 332 0.53 -30.40 -10.61
C ILE A 332 0.85 -31.38 -11.73
N GLY A 333 2.14 -31.64 -11.95
CA GLY A 333 2.62 -32.57 -12.95
C GLY A 333 4.11 -32.89 -12.77
N PRO A 334 4.65 -33.88 -13.49
CA PRO A 334 6.08 -34.19 -13.46
C PRO A 334 6.92 -32.98 -13.86
N VAL A 335 8.09 -32.83 -13.24
CA VAL A 335 9.08 -31.83 -13.65
C VAL A 335 9.45 -32.08 -15.11
N GLY A 336 9.42 -31.02 -15.93
CA GLY A 336 9.63 -31.07 -17.37
C GLY A 336 8.36 -31.25 -18.21
N SER A 337 7.19 -31.48 -17.60
CA SER A 337 5.94 -31.57 -18.36
C SER A 337 5.44 -30.19 -18.81
N THR A 338 4.88 -30.12 -20.01
CA THR A 338 4.23 -28.91 -20.52
C THR A 338 2.73 -29.01 -20.27
N ASN A 339 2.14 -27.95 -19.71
CA ASN A 339 0.72 -27.86 -19.44
C ASN A 339 0.15 -26.63 -20.17
N ARG A 340 -1.01 -26.80 -20.78
CA ARG A 340 -1.79 -25.71 -21.38
C ARG A 340 -2.84 -25.22 -20.39
N ILE A 341 -2.95 -23.90 -20.26
CA ILE A 341 -4.01 -23.27 -19.45
C ILE A 341 -5.11 -22.81 -20.39
N ASP A 342 -6.32 -23.32 -20.16
CA ASP A 342 -7.52 -22.87 -20.85
C ASP A 342 -8.40 -22.05 -19.88
N TYR A 343 -9.13 -21.06 -20.40
CA TYR A 343 -10.16 -20.33 -19.68
C TYR A 343 -11.48 -20.32 -20.44
N LYS A 344 -12.60 -20.12 -19.72
CA LYS A 344 -13.91 -19.78 -20.30
C LYS A 344 -14.64 -18.78 -19.41
N ASN A 345 -15.57 -18.01 -19.94
CA ASN A 345 -16.45 -17.15 -19.13
C ASN A 345 -17.93 -17.54 -19.33
N SER A 346 -18.77 -17.25 -18.35
CA SER A 346 -20.21 -17.56 -18.41
C SER A 346 -21.01 -16.60 -19.29
N PHE A 347 -20.47 -15.42 -19.63
CA PHE A 347 -21.24 -14.32 -20.25
C PHE A 347 -20.99 -14.11 -21.76
N ASN A 348 -19.75 -14.24 -22.24
CA ASN A 348 -19.32 -13.87 -23.60
C ASN A 348 -18.63 -14.99 -24.39
N ASN A 349 -18.16 -16.06 -23.74
CA ASN A 349 -17.46 -17.17 -24.40
C ASN A 349 -17.66 -18.49 -23.65
N PRO A 350 -18.69 -19.28 -24.03
CA PRO A 350 -18.98 -20.56 -23.38
C PRO A 350 -17.94 -21.65 -23.69
N ASN A 351 -17.07 -21.42 -24.68
CA ASN A 351 -16.06 -22.38 -25.12
C ASN A 351 -14.72 -22.13 -24.42
N TRP A 352 -13.99 -23.22 -24.16
CA TRP A 352 -12.63 -23.15 -23.64
C TRP A 352 -11.69 -22.50 -24.66
N THR A 353 -10.99 -21.46 -24.23
CA THR A 353 -10.02 -20.71 -25.01
C THR A 353 -8.65 -20.86 -24.38
N VAL A 354 -7.62 -21.04 -25.20
CA VAL A 354 -6.23 -21.16 -24.72
C VAL A 354 -5.76 -19.80 -24.21
N LEU A 355 -5.30 -19.76 -22.96
CA LEU A 355 -4.68 -18.58 -22.37
C LEU A 355 -3.17 -18.57 -22.64
N THR A 356 -2.49 -19.65 -22.26
CA THR A 356 -1.04 -19.79 -22.39
C THR A 356 -0.58 -21.24 -22.19
N ASN A 357 0.67 -21.53 -22.53
CA ASN A 357 1.36 -22.79 -22.22
C ASN A 357 2.42 -22.55 -21.13
N ILE A 358 2.61 -23.51 -20.21
CA ILE A 358 3.54 -23.45 -19.08
C ILE A 358 4.37 -24.73 -19.06
N VAL A 359 5.69 -24.60 -18.92
CA VAL A 359 6.58 -25.73 -18.66
C VAL A 359 6.84 -25.81 -17.16
N LEU A 360 6.59 -26.98 -16.55
CA LEU A 360 6.82 -27.19 -15.12
C LEU A 360 8.31 -27.37 -14.84
N SER A 361 9.00 -26.31 -14.43
CA SER A 361 10.40 -26.38 -13.98
C SER A 361 10.55 -26.99 -12.57
N ALA A 362 9.46 -27.05 -11.81
CA ALA A 362 9.36 -27.69 -10.50
C ALA A 362 7.89 -28.11 -10.25
N SER A 363 7.65 -29.02 -9.29
CA SER A 363 6.30 -29.46 -8.91
C SER A 363 6.06 -29.18 -7.42
N PRO A 364 4.95 -28.52 -7.00
CA PRO A 364 3.85 -27.96 -7.80
C PRO A 364 4.13 -26.55 -8.38
N TYR A 365 3.36 -26.12 -9.39
CA TYR A 365 3.44 -24.78 -10.00
C TYR A 365 2.12 -24.00 -9.83
N LEU A 366 2.22 -22.71 -9.50
CA LEU A 366 1.05 -21.82 -9.33
C LEU A 366 0.98 -20.85 -10.51
N PHE A 367 -0.13 -20.87 -11.24
CA PHE A 367 -0.41 -19.89 -12.29
C PHE A 367 -1.42 -18.84 -11.81
N ILE A 368 -1.08 -17.56 -12.01
CA ILE A 368 -1.90 -16.41 -11.64
C ILE A 368 -2.15 -15.59 -12.91
N ASP A 369 -3.41 -15.48 -13.32
CA ASP A 369 -3.81 -14.64 -14.45
C ASP A 369 -3.91 -13.19 -13.96
N THR A 370 -3.00 -12.32 -14.40
CA THR A 370 -3.07 -10.88 -14.09
C THR A 370 -4.07 -10.12 -14.96
N THR A 371 -4.59 -10.74 -16.02
CA THR A 371 -5.60 -10.14 -16.92
C THR A 371 -7.01 -10.19 -16.34
N SER A 372 -7.22 -10.90 -15.23
CA SER A 372 -8.53 -11.03 -14.57
C SER A 372 -8.92 -9.85 -13.69
N ALA A 373 -8.05 -8.83 -13.54
CA ALA A 373 -8.34 -7.63 -12.75
C ALA A 373 -9.58 -6.85 -13.24
N PHE A 374 -10.11 -7.16 -14.44
CA PHE A 374 -11.21 -6.42 -15.07
C PHE A 374 -12.41 -7.26 -15.55
N SER A 375 -12.54 -8.54 -15.20
CA SER A 375 -13.75 -9.31 -15.59
C SER A 375 -14.24 -10.29 -14.54
N SER A 376 -15.49 -10.13 -14.10
CA SER A 376 -16.23 -11.07 -13.25
C SER A 376 -16.37 -12.46 -13.92
N GLN A 377 -16.09 -13.52 -13.14
CA GLN A 377 -16.37 -14.95 -13.41
C GLN A 377 -15.70 -15.59 -14.64
N ARG A 378 -14.38 -15.83 -14.55
CA ARG A 378 -13.66 -16.79 -15.43
C ARG A 378 -13.44 -18.13 -14.72
N PHE A 379 -13.57 -19.23 -15.45
CA PHE A 379 -13.20 -20.57 -15.00
C PHE A 379 -11.92 -21.00 -15.74
N TYR A 380 -10.98 -21.62 -15.03
CA TYR A 380 -9.70 -22.08 -15.59
C TYR A 380 -9.58 -23.60 -15.49
N ARG A 381 -8.80 -24.21 -16.40
CA ARG A 381 -8.35 -25.60 -16.29
C ARG A 381 -6.93 -25.77 -16.82
N ALA A 382 -6.21 -26.73 -16.26
CA ALA A 382 -4.93 -27.20 -16.80
C ALA A 382 -5.20 -28.41 -17.71
N VAL A 383 -4.55 -28.44 -18.86
CA VAL A 383 -4.58 -29.56 -19.81
C VAL A 383 -3.14 -30.01 -20.03
N PRO A 384 -2.74 -31.21 -19.57
CA PRO A 384 -1.43 -31.76 -19.88
C PRO A 384 -1.23 -31.86 -21.39
N LEU A 385 -0.10 -31.39 -21.89
CA LEU A 385 0.29 -31.58 -23.29
C LEU A 385 1.24 -32.78 -23.41
N PRO A 386 1.20 -33.52 -24.54
CA PRO A 386 2.11 -34.62 -24.83
C PRO A 386 3.60 -34.25 -24.79
#